data_AF-J9F2V6-F1
#
_entry.id   AF-J9F2V6-F1
#
_cell.length_a   1.000
_cell.length_b   1.000
_cell.length_c   1.000
_cell.angle_alpha   90.00
_cell.angle_beta   90.00
_cell.angle_gamma   90.00
#
_symmetry.space_group_name_H-M   'P 1'
#
loop_
_entity.id
_entity.type
_entity.pdbx_description
1 polymer ?
#
loop_
_entity_poly.entity_id
_entity_poly.type
_entity_poly.pdbx_seq_one_letter_code
_entity_poly.pdbx_strand_id
1 'polypeptide(L)'
;MWIRAQMGRNVKRYRKDETFLKTSYYYETCTKEECWMLDRMMTPFWLRPKYYIDDPYEPYNVRHGIKSPRIGLNGKFARERPKILLEDSIADRYFHDR
;
A
#
# COMPACT_ATOMS: atom_id res chain seq x y z
N MET A 1 3.35 1.78 1.35
CA MET A 1 2.58 2.70 0.48
C MET A 1 1.22 2.07 0.33
N TRP A 2 0.16 2.85 0.39
CA TRP A 2 -1.20 2.36 0.17
C TRP A 2 -1.78 3.05 -1.07
N ILE A 3 -2.58 2.29 -1.81
CA ILE A 3 -3.25 2.74 -3.04
C ILE A 3 -4.75 2.65 -2.80
N ARG A 4 -5.50 3.67 -3.22
CA ARG A 4 -6.97 3.69 -3.13
C ARG A 4 -7.60 4.12 -4.45
N ALA A 5 -8.81 3.63 -4.70
CA ALA A 5 -9.66 4.16 -5.75
C ALA A 5 -10.27 5.51 -5.30
N GLN A 6 -10.54 6.40 -6.26
CA GLN A 6 -11.23 7.65 -5.95
C GLN A 6 -12.68 7.38 -5.50
N MET A 7 -13.11 8.09 -4.47
CA MET A 7 -14.44 7.93 -3.90
C MET A 7 -15.52 8.34 -4.91
N GLY A 8 -16.64 7.62 -4.89
CA GLY A 8 -17.76 7.92 -5.76
C GLY A 8 -17.51 7.65 -7.25
N ARG A 9 -16.44 6.95 -7.65
CA ARG A 9 -16.13 6.65 -9.05
C ARG A 9 -17.31 6.00 -9.82
N ASN A 10 -18.12 5.19 -9.16
CA ASN A 10 -19.25 4.49 -9.78
C ASN A 10 -20.61 5.13 -9.52
N VAL A 11 -20.66 6.28 -8.83
CA VAL A 11 -21.92 6.89 -8.37
C VAL A 11 -22.30 8.08 -9.25
N LYS A 12 -23.57 8.13 -9.69
CA LYS A 12 -24.18 9.27 -10.41
C LYS A 12 -23.31 9.80 -11.56
N ARG A 13 -22.71 8.89 -12.34
CA ARG A 13 -21.78 9.23 -13.43
C ARG A 13 -22.42 10.14 -14.49
N TYR A 14 -23.70 9.93 -14.79
CA TYR A 14 -24.45 10.74 -15.78
C TYR A 14 -24.51 12.25 -15.46
N ARG A 15 -24.33 12.65 -14.19
CA ARG A 15 -24.37 14.06 -13.76
C ARG A 15 -22.96 14.68 -13.66
N LYS A 16 -21.91 13.87 -13.78
CA LYS A 16 -20.54 14.31 -13.53
C LYS A 16 -19.89 14.80 -14.80
N ASP A 17 -18.96 15.72 -14.63
CA ASP A 17 -18.16 16.24 -15.74
C ASP A 17 -17.25 15.17 -16.35
N GLU A 18 -16.94 15.30 -17.64
CA GLU A 18 -16.09 14.35 -18.37
C GLU A 18 -14.70 14.24 -17.77
N THR A 19 -14.14 15.35 -17.26
CA THR A 19 -12.82 15.35 -16.62
C THR A 19 -12.85 14.47 -15.38
N PHE A 20 -13.87 14.61 -14.53
CA PHE A 20 -14.07 13.78 -13.35
C PHE A 20 -14.30 12.31 -13.71
N LEU A 21 -15.05 12.05 -14.78
CA LEU A 21 -15.31 10.69 -15.25
C LEU A 21 -14.02 9.96 -15.65
N LYS A 22 -13.06 10.68 -16.25
CA LYS A 22 -11.73 10.16 -16.58
C LYS A 22 -10.85 10.02 -15.34
N THR A 23 -10.73 11.07 -14.52
CA THR A 23 -9.82 11.06 -13.37
C THR A 23 -10.24 10.07 -12.30
N SER A 24 -11.54 9.86 -12.11
CA SER A 24 -12.07 8.90 -11.13
C SER A 24 -11.67 7.45 -11.34
N TYR A 25 -11.18 7.09 -12.53
CA TYR A 25 -10.63 5.76 -12.79
C TYR A 25 -9.18 5.60 -12.35
N TYR A 26 -8.44 6.70 -12.16
CA TYR A 26 -7.07 6.61 -11.69
C TYR A 26 -7.02 6.19 -10.22
N TYR A 27 -6.03 5.37 -9.92
CA TYR A 27 -5.69 5.02 -8.55
C TYR A 27 -4.81 6.10 -7.95
N GLU A 28 -5.14 6.52 -6.74
CA GLU A 28 -4.40 7.53 -6.00
C GLU A 28 -3.59 6.87 -4.88
N THR A 29 -2.41 7.43 -4.60
CA THR A 29 -1.63 7.04 -3.42
C THR A 29 -2.17 7.75 -2.18
N CYS A 30 -2.24 7.02 -1.07
CA CYS A 30 -2.60 7.62 0.22
C CYS A 30 -1.49 8.54 0.75
N THR A 31 -1.90 9.52 1.55
CA THR A 31 -1.02 10.41 2.29
C THR A 31 -0.20 9.66 3.34
N LYS A 32 0.82 10.32 3.90
CA LYS A 32 1.70 9.73 4.91
C LYS A 32 0.95 9.33 6.18
N GLU A 33 0.00 10.15 6.63
CA GLU A 33 -0.77 9.93 7.85
C GLU A 33 -1.75 8.78 7.69
N GLU A 34 -2.47 8.75 6.56
CA GLU A 34 -3.35 7.63 6.20
C GLU A 34 -2.56 6.32 6.13
N CYS A 35 -1.37 6.33 5.52
CA CYS A 35 -0.51 5.14 5.48
C CYS A 35 -0.11 4.69 6.88
N TRP A 36 0.25 5.62 7.77
CA TRP A 36 0.65 5.30 9.14
C TRP A 36 -0.50 4.69 9.95
N MET A 37 -1.71 5.21 9.78
CA MET A 37 -2.93 4.68 10.40
C MET A 37 -3.23 3.26 9.88
N LEU A 38 -3.21 3.06 8.56
CA LEU A 38 -3.46 1.74 7.94
C LEU A 38 -2.43 0.70 8.40
N ASP A 39 -1.14 1.05 8.44
CA ASP A 39 -0.10 0.17 8.94
C ASP A 39 -0.34 -0.27 10.39
N ARG A 40 -1.03 0.54 11.20
CA ARG A 40 -1.35 0.22 12.60
C ARG A 40 -2.60 -0.66 12.73
N MET A 41 -3.53 -0.55 11.78
CA MET A 41 -4.76 -1.35 11.75
C MET A 41 -4.56 -2.73 11.10
N MET A 42 -3.55 -2.87 10.26
CA MET A 42 -3.31 -4.10 9.51
C MET A 42 -2.50 -5.12 10.30
N THR A 43 -2.80 -6.40 10.10
CA THR A 43 -1.98 -7.47 10.67
C THR A 43 -0.72 -7.70 9.81
N PRO A 44 0.36 -8.21 10.42
CA PRO A 44 1.64 -8.45 9.72
C PRO A 44 1.55 -9.43 8.55
N PHE A 45 0.57 -10.33 8.58
CA PHE A 45 0.19 -11.19 7.45
C PHE A 45 -0.06 -10.42 6.14
N TRP A 46 -0.62 -9.22 6.22
CA TRP A 46 -0.89 -8.38 5.04
C TRP A 46 0.31 -7.55 4.60
N LEU A 47 1.27 -7.33 5.50
CA LEU A 47 2.45 -6.51 5.22
C LEU A 47 3.55 -7.33 4.52
N ARG A 48 3.60 -8.66 4.73
CA ARG A 48 4.60 -9.55 4.14
C ARG A 48 4.66 -9.43 2.60
N PRO A 49 5.84 -9.51 1.96
CA PRO A 49 5.95 -9.54 0.51
C PRO A 49 5.22 -10.77 -0.04
N LYS A 50 4.48 -10.57 -1.15
CA LYS A 50 3.74 -11.64 -1.83
C LYS A 50 4.13 -11.60 -3.30
N TYR A 51 4.33 -12.78 -3.88
CA TYR A 51 4.71 -12.97 -5.29
C TYR A 51 3.60 -13.79 -5.94
N TYR A 52 2.64 -13.10 -6.55
CA TYR A 52 1.55 -13.73 -7.28
C TYR A 52 1.93 -13.87 -8.76
N ILE A 53 1.33 -14.86 -9.43
CA ILE A 53 1.51 -15.05 -10.87
C ILE A 53 0.78 -13.91 -11.61
N ASP A 54 1.47 -13.27 -12.54
CA ASP A 54 0.97 -12.17 -13.39
C ASP A 54 0.41 -10.95 -12.63
N ASP A 55 1.02 -10.58 -11.49
CA ASP A 55 0.60 -9.40 -10.73
C ASP A 55 1.02 -8.08 -11.43
N PRO A 56 0.07 -7.23 -11.90
CA PRO A 56 0.42 -5.94 -12.49
C PRO A 56 1.07 -4.97 -11.49
N TYR A 57 0.96 -5.23 -10.18
CA TYR A 57 1.50 -4.36 -9.14
C TYR A 57 2.91 -4.73 -8.66
N GLU A 58 3.45 -5.89 -9.07
CA GLU A 58 4.78 -6.35 -8.63
C GLU A 58 5.90 -5.31 -8.83
N PRO A 59 6.00 -4.62 -9.98
CA PRO A 59 7.05 -3.62 -10.21
C PRO A 59 7.00 -2.43 -9.24
N TYR A 60 5.86 -2.18 -8.59
CA TYR A 60 5.64 -1.05 -7.69
C TYR A 60 5.90 -1.40 -6.21
N ASN A 61 6.19 -2.66 -5.89
CA ASN A 61 6.47 -3.10 -4.53
C ASN A 61 7.79 -2.54 -3.99
N VAL A 62 8.76 -2.25 -4.87
CA VAL A 62 10.05 -1.64 -4.54
C VAL A 62 10.09 -0.22 -5.09
N ARG A 63 10.61 0.72 -4.30
CA ARG A 63 10.78 2.11 -4.72
C ARG A 63 12.19 2.32 -5.27
N HIS A 64 12.29 2.80 -6.50
CA HIS A 64 13.58 3.10 -7.15
C HIS A 64 13.79 4.62 -7.30
N GLY A 65 15.06 5.04 -7.41
CA GLY A 65 15.42 6.40 -7.83
C GLY A 65 15.11 7.53 -6.84
N ILE A 66 14.76 7.22 -5.60
CA ILE A 66 14.51 8.24 -4.59
C ILE A 66 15.86 8.77 -4.09
N LYS A 67 16.06 10.08 -4.14
CA LYS A 67 17.22 10.76 -3.55
C LYS A 67 16.74 11.52 -2.32
N SER A 68 16.85 10.90 -1.15
CA SER A 68 16.47 11.55 0.11
C SER A 68 17.62 11.44 1.11
N PRO A 69 17.81 12.44 1.99
CA PRO A 69 18.82 12.36 3.06
C PRO A 69 18.54 11.23 4.08
N ARG A 70 17.42 10.53 3.93
CA ARG A 70 17.00 9.38 4.75
C ARG A 70 17.41 8.04 4.15
N ILE A 71 18.20 8.04 3.07
CA ILE A 71 18.74 6.84 2.44
C ILE A 71 20.15 6.64 2.98
N GLY A 72 20.41 5.47 3.54
CA GLY A 72 21.75 5.09 3.98
C GLY A 72 22.69 4.94 2.78
N LEU A 73 24.00 4.88 3.04
CA LEU A 73 25.03 4.66 2.02
C LEU A 73 24.82 3.38 1.19
N ASN A 74 24.03 2.44 1.72
CA ASN A 74 23.61 1.18 1.10
C ASN A 74 22.36 1.31 0.19
N GLY A 75 21.83 2.52 -0.04
CA GLY A 75 20.64 2.74 -0.85
C GLY A 75 19.32 2.32 -0.18
N LYS A 76 19.36 1.82 1.06
CA LYS A 76 18.17 1.45 1.83
C LYS A 76 17.67 2.65 2.63
N PHE A 77 16.36 2.79 2.78
CA PHE A 77 15.79 3.82 3.62
C PHE A 77 16.06 3.51 5.10
N ALA A 78 16.67 4.45 5.82
CA ALA A 78 17.03 4.31 7.23
C ALA A 78 15.83 4.12 8.19
N ARG A 79 14.61 4.37 7.71
CA ARG A 79 13.35 4.26 8.45
C ARG A 79 12.29 3.47 7.70
N GLU A 80 12.67 2.62 6.75
CA GLU A 80 11.74 1.57 6.37
C GLU A 80 11.49 0.73 7.61
N ARG A 81 10.26 0.80 8.15
CA ARG A 81 9.82 -0.13 9.18
C ARG A 81 10.15 -1.52 8.62
N PRO A 82 11.04 -2.31 9.24
CA PRO A 82 11.22 -3.68 8.79
C PRO A 82 9.82 -4.28 8.88
N LYS A 83 9.28 -4.71 7.74
CA LYS A 83 8.00 -5.41 7.75
C LYS A 83 8.28 -6.65 8.57
N ILE A 84 7.85 -6.63 9.82
CA ILE A 84 8.24 -7.61 10.82
C ILE A 84 7.88 -8.96 10.22
N LEU A 85 8.90 -9.78 9.92
CA LEU A 85 8.72 -11.21 9.68
C LEU A 85 8.32 -11.75 11.05
N LEU A 86 7.04 -11.62 11.38
CA LEU A 86 6.49 -12.42 12.45
C LEU A 86 6.53 -13.85 11.92
N GLU A 87 7.14 -14.72 12.72
CA GLU A 87 6.96 -16.17 12.59
C GLU A 87 5.49 -16.42 12.29
N ASP A 88 5.20 -17.20 11.25
CA ASP A 88 3.82 -17.49 10.82
C ASP A 88 2.96 -17.96 12.02
N SER A 89 3.58 -18.59 13.02
CA SER A 89 2.98 -18.96 14.31
C SER A 89 2.31 -17.81 15.09
N ILE A 90 2.83 -16.58 15.00
CA ILE A 90 2.25 -15.42 15.70
C ILE A 90 1.11 -14.83 14.88
N ALA A 91 1.21 -14.85 13.55
CA ALA A 91 0.09 -14.47 12.67
C ALA A 91 -1.08 -15.45 12.83
N ASP A 92 -0.81 -16.76 12.88
CA ASP A 92 -1.79 -17.82 13.04
C ASP A 92 -2.53 -17.74 14.39
N ARG A 93 -1.84 -17.32 15.47
CA ARG A 93 -2.48 -17.04 16.77
C ARG A 93 -3.57 -15.96 16.69
N TYR A 94 -3.47 -14.99 15.77
CA TYR A 94 -4.51 -13.96 15.62
C TYR A 94 -5.70 -14.42 14.78
N PHE A 95 -5.55 -15.45 13.94
CA PHE A 95 -6.63 -15.95 13.08
C PHE A 95 -7.36 -17.18 13.65
N HIS A 96 -6.71 -17.95 14.53
CA HIS A 96 -7.27 -19.14 15.17
C HIS A 96 -7.87 -18.91 16.57
N ASP A 97 -7.88 -17.68 17.08
CA ASP A 97 -8.48 -17.33 18.39
C ASP A 97 -10.01 -17.10 18.30
N ARG A 98 -10.71 -17.96 17.56
CA ARG A 98 -12.17 -17.91 17.41
C ARG A 98 -12.80 -19.30 17.33
#